data_AF-A0A7X5BIR6-F1
#
_entry.id   AF-A0A7X5BIR6-F1
#
_cell.length_a   1.000
_cell.length_b   1.000
_cell.length_c   1.000
_cell.angle_alpha   90.00
_cell.angle_beta   90.00
_cell.angle_gamma   90.00
#
_symmetry.space_group_name_H-M   'P 1'
#
loop_
_entity.id
_entity.type
_entity.pdbx_description
1 polymer ?
#
loop_
_entity_poly.entity_id
_entity_poly.type
_entity_poly.pdbx_seq_one_letter_code
_entity_poly.pdbx_strand_id
1 'polypeptide(L)'
;FFPAIILGIFYKKMNKEGAISGMIVGVIFTAAYIIYFKFINPTASTPDNWWFGISPEGIGTLGMCLNFVVAMVVNKFTAQVPDDVQEMVESIRYPKGAGEAHNH
;
A
#
# COMPACT_ATOMS: atom_id res chain seq x y z
N PHE A 1 -1.56 5.04 0.60
CA PHE A 1 -0.79 4.76 1.83
C PHE A 1 -1.47 3.75 2.74
N PHE A 2 -2.78 3.86 3.00
CA PHE A 2 -3.53 2.91 3.85
C PHE A 2 -3.47 1.41 3.45
N PRO A 3 -3.44 1.03 2.15
CA PRO A 3 -3.46 -0.38 1.75
C PRO A 3 -2.19 -1.15 2.16
N ALA A 4 -1.03 -0.51 2.15
CA ALA A 4 0.23 -1.12 2.58
C ALA A 4 0.23 -1.47 4.07
N ILE A 5 -0.45 -0.66 4.91
CA ILE A 5 -0.61 -0.92 6.34
C ILE A 5 -1.55 -2.10 6.55
N ILE A 6 -2.70 -2.14 5.86
CA ILE A 6 -3.64 -3.28 5.93
C ILE A 6 -2.95 -4.57 5.47
N LEU A 7 -2.24 -4.53 4.35
CA LEU A 7 -1.49 -5.67 3.85
C LEU A 7 -0.37 -6.10 4.81
N GLY A 8 0.35 -5.16 5.42
CA GLY A 8 1.38 -5.49 6.42
C GLY A 8 0.82 -6.14 7.69
N ILE A 9 -0.38 -5.75 8.13
CA ILE A 9 -1.02 -6.28 9.35
C ILE A 9 -1.72 -7.63 9.10
N PHE A 10 -2.44 -7.75 7.99
CA PHE A 10 -3.28 -8.92 7.72
C PHE A 10 -2.62 -9.96 6.81
N TYR A 11 -1.64 -9.57 5.99
CA TYR A 11 -1.01 -10.45 5.02
C TYR A 11 0.42 -10.82 5.43
N LYS A 12 0.54 -11.91 6.20
CA LYS A 12 1.81 -12.45 6.73
C LYS A 12 2.89 -12.71 5.67
N LYS A 13 2.49 -12.86 4.40
CA LYS A 13 3.36 -13.12 3.24
C LYS A 13 3.63 -11.89 2.36
N MET A 14 3.36 -10.67 2.83
CA MET A 14 3.66 -9.48 2.05
C MET A 14 5.17 -9.17 2.11
N ASN A 15 5.85 -9.22 0.97
CA ASN A 15 7.26 -8.84 0.88
C ASN A 15 7.43 -7.31 0.76
N LYS A 16 8.60 -6.81 1.20
CA LYS A 16 8.95 -5.39 1.14
C LYS A 16 8.86 -4.86 -0.30
N GLU A 17 9.34 -5.63 -1.27
CA GLU A 17 9.33 -5.27 -2.68
C GLU A 17 7.91 -5.04 -3.23
N GLY A 18 6.96 -5.91 -2.91
CA GLY A 18 5.54 -5.77 -3.28
C GLY A 18 4.90 -4.54 -2.62
N ALA A 19 5.16 -4.33 -1.32
CA ALA A 19 4.64 -3.16 -0.63
C ALA A 19 5.20 -1.83 -1.19
N ILE A 20 6.52 -1.78 -1.44
CA ILE A 20 7.21 -0.58 -1.95
C ILE A 20 6.78 -0.28 -3.39
N SER A 21 6.76 -1.28 -4.27
CA SER A 21 6.31 -1.11 -5.66
C SER A 21 4.87 -0.63 -5.74
N GLY A 22 3.96 -1.22 -4.94
CA GLY A 22 2.59 -0.73 -4.84
C GLY A 22 2.52 0.72 -4.39
N MET A 23 3.27 1.10 -3.33
CA MET A 23 3.35 2.48 -2.82
C MET A 23 3.81 3.46 -3.88
N ILE A 24 4.90 3.15 -4.58
CA ILE A 24 5.43 4.00 -5.64
C ILE A 24 4.40 4.18 -6.74
N VAL A 25 3.82 3.10 -7.26
CA VAL A 25 2.83 3.20 -8.35
C VAL A 25 1.58 3.96 -7.90
N GLY A 26 1.06 3.70 -6.71
CA GLY A 26 -0.12 4.41 -6.19
C GLY A 26 0.11 5.90 -5.98
N VAL A 27 1.28 6.28 -5.45
CA VAL A 27 1.65 7.70 -5.23
C VAL A 27 1.88 8.39 -6.57
N ILE A 28 2.65 7.79 -7.48
CA ILE A 28 2.91 8.36 -8.81
C ILE A 28 1.61 8.52 -9.58
N PHE A 29 0.73 7.52 -9.59
CA PHE A 29 -0.56 7.60 -10.27
C PHE A 29 -1.42 8.75 -9.72
N THR A 30 -1.55 8.82 -8.39
CA THR A 30 -2.35 9.86 -7.73
C THR A 30 -1.74 11.25 -7.99
N ALA A 31 -0.42 11.39 -7.86
CA ALA A 31 0.27 12.66 -8.07
C ALA A 31 0.22 13.10 -9.54
N ALA A 32 0.47 12.20 -10.49
CA ALA A 32 0.39 12.50 -11.92
C ALA A 32 -1.02 12.97 -12.31
N TYR A 33 -2.05 12.33 -11.79
CA TYR A 33 -3.44 12.73 -12.05
C TYR A 33 -3.75 14.12 -11.48
N ILE A 34 -3.36 14.39 -10.23
CA ILE A 34 -3.56 15.72 -9.62
C ILE A 34 -2.79 16.79 -10.38
N ILE A 35 -1.53 16.54 -10.73
CA ILE A 35 -0.68 17.50 -11.46
C ILE A 35 -1.26 17.77 -12.85
N TYR A 36 -1.73 16.74 -13.56
CA TYR A 36 -2.30 16.88 -14.89
C TYR A 36 -3.54 17.80 -14.88
N PHE A 37 -4.49 17.56 -13.96
CA PHE A 37 -5.71 18.35 -13.88
C PHE A 37 -5.51 19.73 -13.23
N LYS A 38 -4.71 19.84 -12.16
CA LYS A 38 -4.54 21.12 -11.44
C LYS A 38 -3.46 22.04 -12.02
N PHE A 39 -2.37 21.52 -12.57
CA PHE A 39 -1.23 22.34 -13.01
C PHE A 39 -1.11 22.45 -14.52
N ILE A 40 -1.32 21.36 -15.26
CA ILE A 40 -1.13 21.36 -16.72
C ILE A 40 -2.38 21.85 -17.44
N ASN A 41 -3.56 21.40 -17.03
CA ASN A 41 -4.80 21.72 -17.72
C ASN A 41 -5.97 22.09 -16.77
N PRO A 42 -5.83 23.17 -15.98
CA PRO A 42 -6.87 23.60 -15.04
C PRO A 42 -8.20 23.93 -15.74
N THR A 43 -8.17 24.44 -16.97
CA THR A 43 -9.36 24.71 -17.80
C THR A 43 -10.04 23.44 -18.31
N ALA A 44 -9.34 22.31 -18.34
CA ALA A 44 -9.87 21.00 -18.70
C ALA A 44 -10.36 20.20 -17.48
N SER A 45 -10.34 20.78 -16.28
CA SER A 45 -10.93 20.20 -15.06
C SER A 45 -12.47 20.25 -15.07
N THR A 46 -13.07 19.92 -16.21
CA THR A 46 -14.51 19.71 -16.37
C THR A 46 -14.85 18.24 -16.15
N PRO A 47 -16.05 17.92 -15.65
CA PRO A 47 -16.49 16.53 -15.40
C PRO A 47 -16.37 15.60 -16.61
N ASP A 48 -16.49 16.15 -17.83
CA ASP A 48 -16.35 15.42 -19.10
C ASP A 48 -14.94 14.88 -19.37
N ASN A 49 -13.90 15.52 -18.83
CA ASN A 49 -12.52 15.08 -19.02
C ASN A 49 -12.00 14.23 -17.87
N TRP A 50 -12.74 14.13 -16.76
CA TRP A 50 -12.36 13.30 -15.64
C TRP A 50 -12.48 11.83 -16.02
N TRP A 51 -11.44 11.04 -15.71
CA TRP A 51 -11.48 9.59 -15.88
C TRP A 51 -12.62 9.03 -15.02
N PHE A 52 -13.68 8.53 -15.67
CA PHE A 52 -14.92 8.06 -15.03
C PHE A 52 -15.72 9.13 -14.26
N GLY A 53 -15.54 10.42 -14.53
CA GLY A 53 -16.23 11.49 -13.78
C GLY A 53 -15.71 11.66 -12.34
N ILE A 54 -14.51 11.15 -12.06
CA ILE A 54 -13.92 11.17 -10.71
C ILE A 54 -13.05 12.41 -10.56
N SER A 55 -13.47 13.29 -9.64
CA SER A 55 -12.75 14.52 -9.33
C SER A 55 -11.30 14.21 -8.91
N PRO A 56 -10.34 15.11 -9.22
CA PRO A 56 -8.95 14.95 -8.82
C PRO A 56 -8.77 14.75 -7.32
N GLU A 57 -9.63 15.32 -6.48
CA GLU A 57 -9.63 15.10 -5.03
C GLU A 57 -9.98 13.65 -4.63
N GLY A 58 -10.82 12.96 -5.42
CA GLY A 58 -11.33 11.62 -5.13
C GLY A 58 -10.53 10.49 -5.77
N ILE A 59 -9.60 10.79 -6.70
CA ILE A 59 -8.80 9.78 -7.41
C ILE A 59 -7.91 8.96 -6.46
N GLY A 60 -7.64 9.47 -5.26
CA GLY A 60 -6.83 8.79 -4.24
C GLY A 60 -7.36 7.39 -3.90
N THR A 61 -8.68 7.17 -3.93
CA THR A 61 -9.28 5.84 -3.70
C THR A 61 -8.92 4.87 -4.83
N LEU A 62 -8.95 5.32 -6.08
CA LEU A 62 -8.46 4.54 -7.22
C LEU A 62 -6.96 4.27 -7.12
N GLY A 63 -6.18 5.28 -6.75
CA GLY A 63 -4.76 5.13 -6.48
C GLY A 63 -4.47 4.09 -5.39
N MET A 64 -5.33 3.99 -4.38
CA MET A 64 -5.26 2.95 -3.34
C MET A 64 -5.64 1.56 -3.86
N CYS A 65 -6.69 1.43 -4.66
CA CYS A 65 -7.04 0.16 -5.30
C CYS A 65 -5.90 -0.33 -6.22
N LEU A 66 -5.34 0.58 -7.02
CA LEU A 66 -4.27 0.26 -7.97
C LEU A 66 -2.97 -0.09 -7.23
N ASN A 67 -2.65 0.64 -6.16
CA ASN A 67 -1.57 0.30 -5.21
C ASN A 67 -1.70 -1.13 -4.68
N PHE A 68 -2.90 -1.51 -4.22
CA PHE A 68 -3.16 -2.83 -3.66
C PHE A 68 -3.03 -3.94 -4.71
N VAL A 69 -3.59 -3.73 -5.91
CA VAL A 69 -3.47 -4.68 -7.02
C VAL A 69 -2.02 -4.87 -7.43
N VAL A 70 -1.27 -3.78 -7.62
CA VAL A 70 0.14 -3.83 -7.98
C VAL A 70 0.95 -4.50 -6.87
N ALA A 71 0.71 -4.16 -5.61
CA ALA A 71 1.40 -4.79 -4.49
C ALA A 71 1.16 -6.31 -4.46
N MET A 72 -0.07 -6.76 -4.67
CA MET A 72 -0.37 -8.20 -4.72
C MET A 72 0.26 -8.90 -5.93
N VAL A 73 0.23 -8.26 -7.10
CA VAL A 73 0.84 -8.81 -8.33
C VAL A 73 2.35 -8.93 -8.14
N VAL A 74 3.02 -7.84 -7.75
CA VAL A 74 4.48 -7.85 -7.54
C VAL A 74 4.85 -8.80 -6.41
N ASN A 75 4.09 -8.86 -5.31
CA ASN A 75 4.33 -9.83 -4.24
C ASN A 75 4.27 -11.29 -4.73
N LYS A 76 3.41 -11.59 -5.72
CA LYS A 76 3.32 -12.93 -6.32
C LYS A 76 4.49 -13.24 -7.27
N PHE A 77 5.07 -12.22 -7.90
CA PHE A 77 6.21 -12.37 -8.81
C PHE A 77 7.58 -12.25 -8.11
N THR A 78 7.63 -11.64 -6.92
CA THR A 78 8.85 -11.43 -6.16
C THR A 78 9.07 -12.54 -5.13
N ALA A 79 10.32 -12.74 -4.71
CA ALA A 79 10.74 -13.76 -3.76
C ALA A 79 9.89 -13.74 -2.47
N GLN A 80 9.63 -14.95 -1.94
CA GLN A 80 8.96 -15.10 -0.65
C GLN A 80 9.75 -14.40 0.45
N VAL A 81 9.03 -13.89 1.44
CA VAL A 81 9.61 -13.29 2.64
C VAL A 81 10.56 -14.30 3.29
N PRO A 82 11.86 -13.97 3.50
CA PRO A 82 12.82 -14.88 4.11
C PRO A 82 12.33 -15.39 5.47
N ASP A 83 12.57 -16.66 5.77
CA ASP A 83 12.07 -17.31 6.99
C ASP A 83 12.56 -16.60 8.26
N ASP A 84 13.78 -16.08 8.26
CA ASP A 84 14.37 -15.29 9.35
C ASP A 84 13.54 -14.05 9.70
N VAL A 85 12.97 -13.40 8.68
CA VAL A 85 12.08 -12.23 8.86
C VAL A 85 10.72 -12.66 9.40
N GLN A 86 10.21 -13.82 8.98
CA GLN A 86 8.95 -14.36 9.49
C GLN A 86 9.08 -14.73 10.98
N GLU A 87 10.19 -15.36 11.36
CA GLU A 87 10.49 -15.77 12.73
C GLU A 87 10.70 -14.57 13.65
N MET A 88 11.40 -13.52 13.19
CA MET A 88 11.52 -12.25 13.91
C MET A 88 10.14 -11.62 14.17
N VAL A 89 9.26 -11.55 13.16
CA VAL A 89 7.91 -10.99 13.33
C VAL A 89 7.05 -11.85 14.27
N GLU A 90 7.16 -13.18 14.20
CA GLU A 90 6.47 -14.09 15.12
C GLU A 90 6.91 -13.91 16.57
N SER A 91 8.21 -13.70 16.81
CA SER A 91 8.75 -13.44 18.15
C SER A 91 8.25 -12.12 18.76
N ILE A 92 8.00 -11.11 17.92
CA ILE A 92 7.40 -9.83 18.33
C ILE A 92 5.90 -9.99 18.56
N ARG A 93 5.21 -10.78 17.72
CA ARG A 93 3.75 -10.97 17.78
C ARG A 93 3.32 -11.84 18.96
N TYR A 94 4.14 -12.83 19.31
CA TYR A 94 3.97 -13.68 20.48
C TYR A 94 5.23 -13.56 21.35
N PRO A 95 5.29 -12.55 22.26
CA PRO A 95 6.40 -12.47 23.17
C PRO A 95 6.41 -13.75 24.02
N LYS A 96 7.41 -14.61 23.79
CA LYS A 96 7.75 -15.72 24.68
C LYS A 96 8.24 -15.11 26.00
N GLY A 97 7.33 -14.73 26.89
CA GLY A 97 7.70 -14.14 28.18
C GLY A 97 6.65 -13.30 28.92
N ALA A 98 5.47 -13.01 28.36
CA ALA A 98 4.41 -12.28 29.09
C ALA A 98 3.60 -13.20 30.04
N GLY A 99 4.28 -14.14 30.69
CA GLY A 99 3.68 -15.16 31.57
C GLY A 99 4.48 -15.50 32.82
N GLU A 100 5.66 -14.91 33.05
CA GLU A 100 6.39 -15.05 34.31
C GLU A 100 6.52 -13.69 34.99
N ALA A 101 5.39 -13.17 35.47
CA ALA A 101 5.42 -12.34 36.67
C ALA A 101 5.63 -13.30 37.84
N HIS A 102 6.90 -13.51 38.22
CA HIS A 102 7.27 -14.20 39.45
C HIS A 102 6.52 -13.55 40.62
N ASN A 103 5.69 -14.35 41.31
CA ASN A 103 5.46 -14.14 42.74
C ASN A 103 6.84 -14.22 43.41
N HIS A 104 7.24 -13.20 44.16
CA HIS A 104 7.94 -13.25 45.44
C HIS A 104 8.15 -11.83 45.98
#